data_AF-A0A967W4S0-F1
#
_entry.id   AF-A0A967W4S0-F1
#
_cell.length_a   1.000
_cell.length_b   1.000
_cell.length_c   1.000
_cell.angle_alpha   90.00
_cell.angle_beta   90.00
_cell.angle_gamma   90.00
#
_symmetry.space_group_name_H-M   'P 1'
#
loop_
_entity.id
_entity.type
_entity.pdbx_description
1 polymer ?
#
loop_
_entity_poly.entity_id
_entity_poly.type
_entity_poly.pdbx_seq_one_letter_code
_entity_poly.pdbx_strand_id
1 'polypeptide(L)'
;MPRERHRPCASLLLAGLIGVLGAGALFAQRIGESVEVREPVEHDLYAAGRGVYVLAPVAGDLVAAAQRVSVEADVAGDVIAAGETVSLWATVLDDVRAAGREVVLAGQVGDHMVAAGETVRLEPAARGGGGGGGGGGGSCASPLPRPG
;
A
#
# COMPACT_ATOMS: atom_id res chain seq x y z
N MET A 1 23.65 -20.13 -36.68
CA MET A 1 23.80 -18.66 -36.59
C MET A 1 22.93 -17.99 -37.65
N PRO A 2 22.32 -16.82 -37.42
CA PRO A 2 21.34 -16.36 -36.41
C PRO A 2 19.98 -16.04 -37.11
N ARG A 3 18.82 -15.75 -36.50
CA ARG A 3 18.46 -14.67 -35.57
C ARG A 3 17.12 -14.96 -34.87
N GLU A 4 17.08 -14.56 -33.61
CA GLU A 4 15.95 -14.49 -32.70
C GLU A 4 14.78 -13.69 -33.29
N ARG A 5 13.54 -14.13 -33.01
CA ARG A 5 12.33 -13.31 -33.19
C ARG A 5 11.52 -13.34 -31.91
N HIS A 6 11.52 -12.17 -31.28
CA HIS A 6 10.71 -11.74 -30.16
C HIS A 6 9.25 -12.19 -30.28
N ARG A 7 8.72 -12.82 -29.24
CA ARG A 7 7.28 -13.04 -29.05
C ARG A 7 6.72 -11.98 -28.08
N PRO A 8 5.61 -11.33 -28.43
CA PRO A 8 5.18 -10.06 -27.84
C PRO A 8 4.55 -10.16 -26.45
N CYS A 9 4.90 -9.17 -25.64
CA CYS A 9 4.05 -8.34 -24.79
C CYS A 9 3.03 -9.00 -23.86
N ALA A 10 3.49 -9.18 -22.62
CA ALA A 10 2.84 -8.71 -21.40
C ALA A 10 1.62 -7.77 -21.62
N SER A 11 0.40 -8.29 -21.48
CA SER A 11 -0.83 -7.49 -21.36
C SER A 11 -1.98 -8.25 -20.67
N LEU A 12 -1.65 -9.13 -19.71
CA LEU A 12 -2.65 -10.03 -19.09
C LEU A 12 -2.70 -10.01 -17.56
N LEU A 13 -2.33 -8.89 -16.92
CA LEU A 13 -2.40 -8.74 -15.45
C LEU A 13 -3.00 -7.40 -15.00
N LEU A 14 -4.06 -6.90 -15.67
CA LEU A 14 -4.79 -5.71 -15.19
C LEU A 14 -6.32 -5.87 -15.12
N ALA A 15 -6.88 -7.04 -15.46
CA ALA A 15 -8.34 -7.24 -15.46
C ALA A 15 -8.90 -7.95 -14.21
N GLY A 16 -8.04 -8.42 -13.28
CA GLY A 16 -8.48 -9.22 -12.12
C GLY A 16 -8.92 -8.43 -10.88
N LEU A 17 -8.51 -7.18 -10.71
CA LEU A 17 -8.68 -6.46 -9.43
C LEU A 17 -9.90 -5.51 -9.38
N ILE A 18 -10.68 -5.41 -10.45
CA ILE A 18 -11.90 -4.57 -10.49
C ILE A 18 -13.16 -5.39 -10.10
N GLY A 19 -13.04 -6.72 -9.97
CA GLY A 19 -14.17 -7.64 -9.69
C GLY A 19 -14.62 -7.75 -8.23
N VAL A 20 -13.98 -7.06 -7.26
CA VAL A 20 -14.36 -7.11 -5.83
C VAL A 20 -15.01 -5.80 -5.38
N LEU A 21 -15.75 -5.12 -6.27
CA LEU A 21 -16.44 -3.87 -5.92
C LEU A 21 -17.88 -4.07 -5.41
N GLY A 22 -18.23 -5.23 -4.84
CA GLY A 22 -19.59 -5.46 -4.37
C GLY A 22 -19.81 -6.68 -3.50
N ALA A 23 -19.35 -6.64 -2.24
CA ALA A 23 -19.93 -7.42 -1.12
C ALA A 23 -19.35 -7.04 0.27
N GLY A 24 -19.01 -5.78 0.53
CA GLY A 24 -18.43 -5.36 1.82
C GLY A 24 -19.08 -4.11 2.41
N ALA A 25 -20.41 -4.07 2.50
CA ALA A 25 -21.15 -2.97 3.14
C ALA A 25 -21.46 -3.25 4.63
N LEU A 26 -20.57 -3.95 5.32
CA LEU A 26 -20.62 -4.21 6.76
C LEU A 26 -19.18 -4.01 7.26
N PHE A 27 -18.97 -3.48 8.47
CA PHE A 27 -17.70 -3.06 9.08
C PHE A 27 -17.32 -1.58 8.86
N ALA A 28 -16.75 -0.98 9.91
CA ALA A 28 -16.77 0.45 10.23
C ALA A 28 -16.19 1.35 9.12
N GLN A 29 -17.04 1.89 8.25
CA GLN A 29 -16.62 2.81 7.20
C GLN A 29 -16.58 4.24 7.74
N ARG A 30 -15.39 4.84 7.79
CA ARG A 30 -15.24 6.28 7.97
C ARG A 30 -15.08 6.94 6.60
N ILE A 31 -16.16 7.54 6.11
CA ILE A 31 -16.20 8.28 4.85
C ILE A 31 -16.40 9.75 5.18
N GLY A 32 -15.47 10.60 4.76
CA GLY A 32 -15.52 12.03 5.06
C GLY A 32 -14.57 12.85 4.21
N GLU A 33 -14.70 14.18 4.29
CA GLU A 33 -13.78 15.10 3.62
C GLU A 33 -12.36 14.97 4.20
N SER A 34 -12.25 14.80 5.52
CA SER A 34 -11.04 14.43 6.24
C SER A 34 -11.41 13.39 7.30
N VAL A 35 -10.70 12.26 7.32
CA VAL A 35 -10.91 11.17 8.28
C VAL A 35 -9.70 11.12 9.20
N GLU A 36 -9.93 11.34 10.49
CA GLU A 36 -8.92 11.15 11.52
C GLU A 36 -9.32 10.00 12.44
N VAL A 37 -8.41 9.05 12.61
CA VAL A 37 -8.57 7.92 13.54
C VAL A 37 -7.64 8.14 14.72
N ARG A 38 -8.22 8.51 15.86
CA ARG A 38 -7.52 8.84 17.10
C ARG A 38 -7.74 7.83 18.21
N GLU A 39 -8.59 6.84 17.97
CA GLU A 39 -8.95 5.79 18.93
C GLU A 39 -8.46 4.46 18.36
N PRO A 40 -7.94 3.55 19.22
CA PRO A 40 -7.54 2.22 18.79
C PRO A 40 -8.70 1.50 18.10
N VAL A 41 -8.39 0.80 17.01
CA VAL A 41 -9.36 -0.01 16.27
C VAL A 41 -9.03 -1.48 16.49
N GLU A 42 -9.92 -2.20 17.17
CA GLU A 42 -9.75 -3.63 17.49
C GLU A 42 -10.00 -4.56 16.29
N HIS A 43 -10.34 -4.01 15.13
CA HIS A 43 -10.72 -4.73 13.91
C HIS A 43 -10.21 -3.99 12.67
N ASP A 44 -10.66 -4.41 11.50
CA ASP A 44 -10.25 -3.82 10.22
C ASP A 44 -10.78 -2.39 10.05
N LEU A 45 -9.92 -1.49 9.58
CA LEU A 45 -10.23 -0.10 9.33
C LEU A 45 -10.31 0.18 7.82
N TYR A 46 -11.50 0.59 7.38
CA TYR A 46 -11.74 1.06 6.02
C TYR A 46 -12.01 2.57 6.04
N ALA A 47 -11.08 3.34 5.48
CA ALA A 47 -11.14 4.79 5.46
C ALA A 47 -11.01 5.35 4.04
N ALA A 48 -11.90 6.28 3.67
CA ALA A 48 -11.82 6.97 2.40
C ALA A 48 -12.20 8.45 2.53
N GLY A 49 -11.48 9.32 1.82
CA GLY A 49 -11.72 10.77 1.90
C GLY A 49 -10.76 11.61 1.07
N ARG A 50 -10.69 12.92 1.31
CA ARG A 50 -9.58 13.72 0.73
C ARG A 50 -8.31 13.57 1.56
N GLY A 51 -8.45 13.52 2.88
CA GLY A 51 -7.36 13.20 3.81
C GLY A 51 -7.74 12.04 4.71
N VAL A 52 -6.82 11.10 4.91
CA VAL A 52 -6.94 10.03 5.91
C VAL A 52 -5.69 10.08 6.79
N TYR A 53 -5.90 10.23 8.10
CA TYR A 53 -4.85 10.29 9.11
C TYR A 53 -5.12 9.24 10.18
N VAL A 54 -4.27 8.22 10.26
CA VAL A 54 -4.37 7.14 11.24
C VAL A 54 -3.33 7.38 12.32
N LEU A 55 -3.81 7.86 13.48
CA LEU A 55 -3.00 8.32 14.62
C LEU A 55 -3.07 7.33 15.81
N ALA A 56 -3.86 6.27 15.68
CA ALA A 56 -4.06 5.26 16.70
C ALA A 56 -3.91 3.86 16.12
N PRO A 57 -3.47 2.87 16.93
CA PRO A 57 -3.13 1.55 16.43
C PRO A 57 -4.36 0.79 15.90
N VAL A 58 -4.13 -0.04 14.90
CA VAL A 58 -5.14 -0.89 14.27
C VAL A 58 -4.74 -2.36 14.46
N ALA A 59 -5.59 -3.13 15.14
CA ALA A 59 -5.34 -4.53 15.42
C ALA A 59 -5.65 -5.46 14.24
N GLY A 60 -6.45 -5.01 13.27
CA GLY A 60 -6.74 -5.73 12.02
C GLY A 60 -6.03 -5.11 10.82
N ASP A 61 -6.69 -5.22 9.65
CA ASP A 61 -6.18 -4.67 8.38
C ASP A 61 -6.54 -3.19 8.22
N LEU A 62 -5.69 -2.43 7.54
CA LEU A 62 -5.94 -1.03 7.18
C LEU A 62 -6.09 -0.88 5.66
N VAL A 63 -7.26 -0.43 5.22
CA VAL A 63 -7.51 -0.04 3.83
C VAL A 63 -7.85 1.44 3.78
N ALA A 64 -6.97 2.23 3.18
CA ALA A 64 -7.09 3.68 3.09
C ALA A 64 -7.01 4.19 1.65
N ALA A 65 -7.98 5.00 1.23
CA ALA A 65 -7.97 5.65 -0.08
C ALA A 65 -8.25 7.15 0.05
N ALA A 66 -7.26 7.99 -0.24
CA ALA A 66 -7.41 9.45 -0.13
C ALA A 66 -6.45 10.22 -1.03
N GLN A 67 -6.64 11.54 -1.18
CA GLN A 67 -5.60 12.36 -1.84
C GLN A 67 -4.31 12.34 -1.01
N ARG A 68 -4.44 12.48 0.32
CA ARG A 68 -3.35 12.33 1.27
C ARG A 68 -3.67 11.24 2.29
N VAL A 69 -2.79 10.26 2.40
CA VAL A 69 -2.85 9.20 3.41
C VAL A 69 -1.62 9.33 4.32
N SER A 70 -1.83 9.49 5.63
CA SER A 70 -0.78 9.43 6.66
C SER A 70 -1.12 8.33 7.66
N VAL A 71 -0.22 7.38 7.85
CA VAL A 71 -0.35 6.32 8.85
C VAL A 71 0.82 6.43 9.81
N GLU A 72 0.53 6.86 11.03
CA GLU A 72 1.52 7.20 12.06
C GLU A 72 1.54 6.19 13.22
N ALA A 73 0.50 5.37 13.34
CA ALA A 73 0.38 4.37 14.39
C ALA A 73 0.40 2.94 13.81
N ASP A 74 0.92 2.01 14.61
CA ASP A 74 1.18 0.62 14.20
C ASP A 74 -0.09 -0.12 13.73
N VAL A 75 0.10 -0.97 12.73
CA VAL A 75 -0.94 -1.83 12.15
C VAL A 75 -0.49 -3.28 12.29
N ALA A 76 -1.32 -4.10 12.93
CA ALA A 76 -0.99 -5.50 13.17
C ALA A 76 -1.26 -6.42 11.97
N GLY A 77 -2.17 -6.05 11.07
CA GLY A 77 -2.45 -6.77 9.83
C GLY A 77 -1.82 -6.13 8.60
N ASP A 78 -2.50 -6.27 7.46
CA ASP A 78 -2.09 -5.73 6.17
C ASP A 78 -2.40 -4.23 6.03
N VAL A 79 -1.56 -3.50 5.29
CA VAL A 79 -1.85 -2.11 4.89
C VAL A 79 -2.03 -2.00 3.39
N ILE A 80 -3.20 -1.53 2.96
CA ILE A 80 -3.48 -1.15 1.58
C ILE A 80 -3.78 0.35 1.54
N ALA A 81 -2.88 1.13 0.94
CA ALA A 81 -3.01 2.59 0.86
C ALA A 81 -2.92 3.07 -0.59
N ALA A 82 -3.88 3.89 -1.02
CA ALA A 82 -3.87 4.51 -2.34
C ALA A 82 -4.13 6.02 -2.26
N GLY A 83 -3.33 6.82 -2.97
CA GLY A 83 -3.51 8.26 -2.98
C GLY A 83 -2.61 9.07 -3.88
N GLU A 84 -2.67 10.40 -3.79
CA GLU A 84 -1.67 11.25 -4.44
C GLU A 84 -0.36 11.21 -3.65
N THR A 85 -0.46 11.40 -2.33
CA THR A 85 0.66 11.26 -1.39
C THR A 85 0.30 10.22 -0.34
N VAL A 86 1.14 9.19 -0.22
CA VAL A 86 1.02 8.15 0.80
C VAL A 86 2.27 8.20 1.69
N SER A 87 2.07 8.37 2.98
CA SER A 87 3.14 8.40 3.99
C SER A 87 2.85 7.36 5.07
N LEU A 88 3.72 6.36 5.17
CA LEU A 88 3.64 5.29 6.16
C LEU A 88 4.83 5.41 7.12
N TRP A 89 4.56 5.90 8.32
CA TRP A 89 5.54 6.00 9.42
C TRP A 89 5.38 4.85 10.43
N ALA A 90 4.20 4.22 10.42
CA ALA A 90 3.82 3.11 11.28
C ALA A 90 4.58 1.81 11.00
N THR A 91 4.77 1.00 12.04
CA THR A 91 5.20 -0.40 11.87
C THR A 91 4.02 -1.24 11.40
N VAL A 92 4.22 -2.01 10.34
CA VAL A 92 3.25 -2.97 9.79
C VAL A 92 3.80 -4.36 10.03
N LEU A 93 3.06 -5.21 10.73
CA LEU A 93 3.55 -6.54 11.10
C LEU A 93 3.46 -7.58 9.97
N ASP A 94 2.67 -7.32 8.93
CA ASP A 94 2.45 -8.24 7.81
C ASP A 94 2.85 -7.57 6.47
N ASP A 95 1.96 -7.47 5.48
CA ASP A 95 2.26 -6.90 4.16
C ASP A 95 1.85 -5.42 3.99
N VAL A 96 2.59 -4.69 3.14
CA VAL A 96 2.23 -3.33 2.70
C VAL A 96 2.03 -3.27 1.19
N ARG A 97 0.91 -2.67 0.77
CA ARG A 97 0.58 -2.37 -0.63
C ARG A 97 0.21 -0.89 -0.75
N ALA A 98 1.15 -0.10 -1.27
CA ALA A 98 0.99 1.35 -1.41
C ALA A 98 1.04 1.78 -2.89
N ALA A 99 0.11 2.65 -3.30
CA ALA A 99 0.10 3.22 -4.64
C ALA A 99 -0.16 4.73 -4.60
N GLY A 100 0.64 5.51 -5.32
CA GLY A 100 0.38 6.93 -5.45
C GLY A 100 1.33 7.71 -6.34
N ARG A 101 1.21 9.04 -6.36
CA ARG A 101 2.19 9.88 -7.07
C ARG A 101 3.49 9.93 -6.28
N GLU A 102 3.38 10.16 -4.98
CA GLU A 102 4.47 10.10 -4.02
C GLU A 102 4.17 9.08 -2.93
N VAL A 103 5.06 8.10 -2.75
CA VAL A 103 4.95 7.06 -1.72
C VAL A 103 6.20 7.13 -0.85
N VAL A 104 6.01 7.38 0.44
CA VAL A 104 7.06 7.40 1.46
C VAL A 104 6.77 6.29 2.46
N LEU A 105 7.68 5.33 2.54
CA LEU A 105 7.64 4.23 3.50
C LEU A 105 8.81 4.41 4.45
N ALA A 106 8.50 4.73 5.70
CA ALA A 106 9.48 4.97 6.74
C ALA A 106 9.36 4.03 7.94
N GLY A 107 8.20 3.42 8.12
CA GLY A 107 7.99 2.37 9.12
C GLY A 107 8.55 1.02 8.70
N GLN A 108 8.70 0.12 9.67
CA GLN A 108 9.12 -1.27 9.44
C GLN A 108 7.98 -2.09 8.84
N VAL A 109 8.31 -3.03 7.96
CA VAL A 109 7.35 -3.96 7.36
C VAL A 109 7.77 -5.39 7.71
N GLY A 110 6.85 -6.18 8.26
CA GLY A 110 7.12 -7.54 8.70
C GLY A 110 7.55 -8.44 7.55
N ASP A 111 6.74 -8.48 6.49
CA ASP A 111 6.91 -9.45 5.41
C ASP A 111 7.21 -8.77 4.07
N HIS A 112 6.19 -8.53 3.23
CA HIS A 112 6.36 -7.98 1.89
C HIS A 112 5.91 -6.53 1.80
N MET A 113 6.59 -5.76 0.96
CA MET A 113 6.09 -4.45 0.56
C MET A 113 6.07 -4.30 -0.96
N VAL A 114 4.96 -3.79 -1.46
CA VAL A 114 4.75 -3.40 -2.84
C VAL A 114 4.41 -1.92 -2.86
N ALA A 115 5.24 -1.14 -3.54
CA ALA A 115 5.03 0.29 -3.70
C ALA A 115 5.08 0.65 -5.19
N ALA A 116 4.09 1.41 -5.64
CA ALA A 116 4.01 1.89 -7.01
C ALA A 116 3.76 3.41 -7.01
N GLY A 117 4.56 4.14 -7.77
CA GLY A 117 4.34 5.57 -7.93
C GLY A 117 5.33 6.28 -8.82
N GLU A 118 5.11 7.58 -9.03
CA GLU A 118 6.06 8.44 -9.74
C GLU A 118 7.34 8.61 -8.93
N THR A 119 7.19 8.81 -7.62
CA THR A 119 8.31 8.86 -6.66
C THR A 119 8.03 7.89 -5.52
N VAL A 120 8.94 6.94 -5.31
CA VAL A 120 8.91 6.01 -4.19
C VAL A 120 10.17 6.20 -3.36
N ARG A 121 10.00 6.52 -2.08
CA ARG A 121 11.07 6.72 -1.10
C ARG A 121 10.92 5.68 0.01
N LEU A 122 11.94 4.86 0.17
CA LEU A 122 12.07 3.90 1.25
C LEU A 122 13.12 4.44 2.22
N GLU A 123 12.74 4.71 3.46
CA GLU A 123 13.71 5.07 4.48
C GLU A 123 14.40 3.80 5.01
N PRO A 124 15.61 3.89 5.61
CA PRO A 124 16.36 2.72 6.07
C PRO A 124 15.64 1.84 7.09
N ALA A 125 14.63 2.38 7.76
CA ALA A 125 13.76 1.66 8.69
C ALA A 125 12.68 0.82 7.98
N ALA A 126 12.35 1.10 6.72
CA ALA A 126 11.52 0.25 5.87
C ALA A 126 12.33 -0.94 5.34
N ARG A 127 12.65 -1.87 6.24
CA ARG A 127 13.19 -3.19 5.88
C ARG A 127 12.05 -4.19 6.01
N GLY A 128 11.78 -4.92 4.93
CA GLY A 128 11.00 -6.16 4.99
C GLY A 128 11.75 -7.17 5.85
N GLY A 129 11.11 -7.68 6.89
CA GLY A 129 11.67 -8.66 7.81
C GLY A 129 11.97 -9.98 7.11
N GLY A 130 13.18 -10.13 6.58
CA GLY A 130 13.68 -11.40 6.08
C GLY A 130 13.93 -12.39 7.22
N GLY A 131 12.87 -13.03 7.72
CA GLY A 131 12.88 -13.85 8.94
C GLY A 131 12.23 -15.23 8.81
N GLY A 132 12.21 -15.85 7.63
CA GLY A 132 11.91 -17.28 7.52
C GLY A 132 11.11 -17.70 6.29
N GLY A 133 11.75 -18.44 5.39
CA GLY A 133 11.06 -19.42 4.54
C GLY A 133 9.95 -18.92 3.61
N GLY A 134 10.18 -17.87 2.83
CA GLY A 134 9.24 -17.44 1.79
C GLY A 134 9.87 -16.35 0.93
N GLY A 135 9.68 -16.38 -0.38
CA GLY A 135 10.30 -15.45 -1.33
C GLY A 135 9.80 -14.01 -1.16
N GLY A 136 10.43 -13.26 -0.25
CA GLY A 136 10.22 -11.82 -0.02
C GLY A 136 10.77 -10.93 -1.13
N GLY A 137 10.12 -10.86 -2.28
CA GLY A 137 10.47 -9.94 -3.36
C GLY A 137 9.86 -8.55 -3.12
N GLY A 138 10.65 -7.60 -2.62
CA GLY A 138 10.28 -6.18 -2.63
C GLY A 138 10.21 -5.66 -4.08
N SER A 139 9.07 -5.84 -4.75
CA SER A 139 8.87 -5.39 -6.13
C SER A 139 8.58 -3.89 -6.12
N CYS A 140 9.61 -3.10 -6.42
CA CYS A 140 9.48 -1.68 -6.72
C CYS A 140 9.14 -1.54 -8.21
N ALA A 141 7.95 -1.06 -8.56
CA ALA A 141 7.64 -0.68 -9.93
C ALA A 141 8.15 0.75 -10.17
N SER A 142 9.36 0.89 -10.72
CA SER A 142 9.92 2.18 -11.15
C SER A 142 9.08 2.81 -12.27
N PRO A 143 9.00 4.15 -12.39
CA PRO A 143 8.39 4.81 -13.54
C PRO A 143 9.20 4.50 -14.81
N LEU A 144 8.51 4.18 -15.90
CA LEU A 144 9.13 4.07 -17.23
C LEU A 144 9.76 5.43 -17.61
N PRO A 145 11.02 5.46 -18.10
CA PRO A 145 11.58 6.69 -18.66
C PRO A 145 10.74 7.12 -19.87
N ARG A 146 10.34 8.40 -19.91
CA ARG A 146 9.67 8.98 -21.08
C ARG A 146 10.66 8.96 -22.26
N PRO A 147 10.30 8.42 -23.43
CA PRO A 147 11.07 8.71 -24.64
C PRO A 147 10.90 10.20 -24.96
N GLY A 148 12.02 10.92 -25.04
CA GLY A 148 12.09 12.27 -25.60
C GLY A 148 11.96 12.28 -27.11
#